data_AF-A0A953A2U7-F1
#
_entry.id   AF-A0A953A2U7-F1
#
_cell.length_a   1.000
_cell.length_b   1.000
_cell.length_c   1.000
_cell.angle_alpha   90.00
_cell.angle_beta   90.00
_cell.angle_gamma   90.00
#
_symmetry.space_group_name_H-M   'P 1'
#
loop_
_entity.id
_entity.type
_entity.pdbx_description
1 polymer ?
#
loop_
_entity_poly.entity_id
_entity_poly.type
_entity_poly.pdbx_seq_one_letter_code
_entity_poly.pdbx_strand_id
1 'polypeptide(L)'
;MEQEHSSKFLVPGAIVVAGLLVAGAIYAGGGTAPSYNTGQVSRAVELPSITSKDHILGSASADVVIVEYSDTECPFCKAFHNTLKQVMSTYGGKVAWVYRHFPIAQLHSKAPNEAEATE
;
A
#
# COMPACT_ATOMS: atom_id res chain seq x y z
N MET A 1 -25.71 -54.84 -30.58
CA MET A 1 -24.38 -54.46 -30.04
C MET A 1 -24.50 -53.02 -29.56
N GLU A 2 -23.59 -52.52 -28.72
CA GLU A 2 -23.63 -51.23 -28.00
C GLU A 2 -24.46 -51.29 -26.69
N GLN A 3 -23.91 -51.75 -25.56
CA GLN A 3 -22.91 -51.16 -24.63
C GLN A 3 -23.38 -49.85 -23.95
N GLU A 4 -24.24 -49.98 -22.95
CA GLU A 4 -24.73 -48.92 -22.03
C GLU A 4 -23.95 -49.01 -20.69
N HIS A 5 -22.63 -48.85 -20.73
CA HIS A 5 -21.76 -48.90 -19.52
C HIS A 5 -20.86 -47.66 -19.33
N SER A 6 -20.98 -46.63 -20.19
CA SER A 6 -19.99 -45.55 -20.24
C SER A 6 -20.39 -44.22 -19.59
N SER A 7 -21.56 -44.09 -18.94
CA SER A 7 -22.05 -42.80 -18.41
C SER A 7 -21.96 -42.66 -16.88
N LYS A 8 -22.13 -43.75 -16.12
CA LYS A 8 -22.14 -43.70 -14.64
C LYS A 8 -20.77 -43.51 -14.00
N PHE A 9 -19.71 -43.99 -14.64
CA PHE A 9 -18.33 -43.90 -14.12
C PHE A 9 -17.48 -42.82 -14.80
N LEU A 10 -17.95 -42.27 -15.93
CA LEU A 10 -17.21 -41.26 -16.69
C LEU A 10 -17.19 -39.90 -15.98
N VAL A 11 -18.31 -39.51 -15.36
CA VAL A 11 -18.40 -38.28 -14.57
C VAL A 11 -17.46 -38.32 -13.35
N PRO A 12 -17.54 -39.31 -12.44
CA PRO A 12 -16.61 -39.39 -11.32
C PRO A 12 -15.16 -39.62 -11.77
N GLY A 13 -14.93 -40.38 -12.83
CA GLY A 13 -13.60 -40.58 -13.41
C GLY A 13 -12.96 -39.28 -13.91
N ALA A 14 -13.72 -38.44 -14.62
CA ALA A 14 -13.24 -37.16 -15.11
C ALA A 14 -12.86 -36.18 -13.98
N ILE A 15 -13.63 -36.17 -12.88
CA ILE A 15 -13.35 -35.32 -11.71
C ILE A 15 -12.00 -35.69 -11.08
N VAL A 16 -11.73 -37.00 -10.91
CA VAL A 16 -10.46 -37.48 -10.34
C VAL A 16 -9.28 -37.13 -11.23
N VAL A 17 -9.41 -37.33 -12.54
CA VAL A 17 -8.35 -36.99 -13.51
C VAL A 17 -8.07 -35.50 -13.51
N ALA A 18 -9.10 -34.65 -13.51
CA ALA A 18 -8.93 -33.20 -13.44
C ALA A 18 -8.23 -32.77 -12.14
N GLY A 19 -8.61 -33.34 -11.00
CA GLY A 19 -7.98 -33.06 -9.71
C GLY A 19 -6.49 -33.42 -9.68
N LEU A 20 -6.12 -34.58 -10.24
CA LEU A 20 -4.72 -35.02 -10.33
C LEU A 20 -3.90 -34.11 -11.26
N LEU A 21 -4.48 -33.65 -12.38
CA LEU A 21 -3.81 -32.73 -13.29
C LEU A 21 -3.55 -31.36 -12.65
N VAL A 22 -4.53 -30.80 -11.93
CA VAL A 22 -4.38 -29.52 -11.22
C VAL A 22 -3.34 -29.64 -10.10
N ALA A 23 -3.39 -30.70 -9.30
CA ALA A 23 -2.42 -30.95 -8.23
C ALA A 23 -0.99 -31.13 -8.78
N GLY A 24 -0.83 -31.88 -9.88
CA GLY A 24 0.44 -32.06 -10.57
C GLY A 24 1.00 -30.76 -11.11
N ALA A 25 0.15 -29.90 -11.70
CA ALA A 25 0.56 -28.59 -12.20
C ALA A 25 1.04 -27.66 -11.07
N ILE A 26 0.37 -27.66 -9.92
CA ILE A 26 0.80 -26.86 -8.75
C ILE A 26 2.11 -27.40 -8.18
N TYR A 27 2.26 -28.72 -8.08
CA TYR A 27 3.45 -29.35 -7.52
C TYR A 27 4.69 -29.15 -8.41
N ALA A 28 4.55 -29.33 -9.73
CA ALA A 28 5.64 -29.13 -10.68
C ALA A 28 5.91 -27.65 -10.98
N GLY A 29 4.87 -26.81 -10.91
CA GLY A 29 4.93 -25.38 -11.22
C GLY A 29 5.46 -24.48 -10.11
N GLY A 30 5.99 -25.06 -9.01
CA GLY A 30 6.71 -24.41 -7.91
C GLY A 30 6.42 -22.91 -7.80
N GLY A 31 5.31 -22.56 -7.14
CA GLY A 31 4.69 -21.24 -7.18
C GLY A 31 5.70 -20.10 -7.37
N THR A 32 5.66 -19.47 -8.55
CA THR A 32 6.51 -18.32 -8.87
C THR A 32 6.12 -17.17 -7.95
N ALA A 33 6.79 -17.08 -6.80
CA ALA A 33 6.73 -15.88 -5.99
C ALA A 33 7.18 -14.71 -6.86
N PRO A 34 6.46 -13.57 -6.85
CA PRO A 34 6.89 -12.40 -7.58
C PRO A 34 8.30 -12.02 -7.11
N SER A 35 9.27 -12.12 -8.02
CA SER A 35 10.61 -11.63 -7.82
C SER A 35 10.56 -10.10 -7.91
N TYR A 36 10.35 -9.44 -6.77
CA TYR A 36 10.54 -8.00 -6.69
C TYR A 36 12.01 -7.70 -6.98
N ASN A 37 12.26 -7.01 -8.09
CA ASN A 37 13.58 -6.51 -8.41
C ASN A 37 14.00 -5.53 -7.30
N THR A 38 14.77 -5.98 -6.33
CA THR A 38 15.54 -5.14 -5.39
C THR A 38 16.75 -4.54 -6.10
N GLY A 39 16.56 -4.10 -7.35
CA GLY A 39 17.52 -3.30 -8.08
C GLY A 39 17.87 -2.09 -7.23
N GLN A 40 19.10 -2.10 -6.73
CA GLN A 40 19.80 -1.07 -5.97
C GLN A 40 19.09 0.29 -5.96
N VAL A 41 18.23 0.51 -4.97
CA VAL A 41 17.84 1.85 -4.54
C VAL A 41 19.03 2.42 -3.74
N SER A 42 20.18 2.58 -4.40
CA SER A 42 21.41 3.11 -3.80
C SER A 42 21.62 4.59 -4.12
N ARG A 43 20.62 5.25 -4.71
CA ARG A 43 20.63 6.71 -4.79
C ARG A 43 20.08 7.20 -3.46
N ALA A 44 20.97 7.77 -2.63
CA ALA A 44 20.53 8.60 -1.52
C ALA A 44 19.58 9.65 -2.11
N VAL A 45 18.30 9.53 -1.79
CA VAL A 45 17.32 10.56 -2.10
C VAL A 45 17.61 11.68 -1.13
N GLU A 46 18.12 12.79 -1.65
CA GLU A 46 18.33 13.99 -0.87
C GLU A 46 16.96 14.58 -0.55
N LEU A 47 16.43 14.24 0.61
CA LEU A 47 15.18 14.78 1.11
C LEU A 47 15.44 16.16 1.71
N PRO A 48 14.56 17.16 1.48
CA PRO A 48 14.65 18.45 2.15
C PRO A 48 14.69 18.25 3.66
N SER A 49 15.62 18.93 4.33
CA SER A 49 15.75 18.85 5.78
C SER A 49 14.47 19.29 6.48
N ILE A 50 14.22 18.72 7.65
CA ILE A 50 13.13 19.15 8.53
C ILE A 50 13.63 20.36 9.31
N THR A 51 12.83 21.42 9.36
CA THR A 51 13.18 22.69 9.98
C THR A 51 12.13 23.10 11.01
N SER A 52 12.41 24.15 11.78
CA SER A 52 11.44 24.72 12.74
C SER A 52 10.22 25.37 12.08
N LYS A 53 10.20 25.51 10.76
CA LYS A 53 9.04 26.02 10.00
C LYS A 53 8.06 24.91 9.63
N ASP A 54 8.44 23.65 9.81
CA ASP A 54 7.55 22.53 9.52
C ASP A 54 6.50 22.36 10.64
N HIS A 55 5.32 21.88 10.26
CA HIS A 55 4.28 21.51 11.23
C HIS A 55 4.57 20.14 11.82
N ILE A 56 5.11 20.11 13.04
CA ILE A 56 5.54 18.87 13.71
C ILE A 56 4.61 18.51 14.86
N LEU A 57 4.03 17.31 14.80
CA LEU A 57 3.36 16.67 15.91
C LEU A 57 4.23 15.54 16.48
N GLY A 58 4.53 15.60 17.78
CA GLY A 58 5.42 14.67 18.47
C GLY A 58 6.80 15.27 18.76
N SER A 59 7.77 14.43 19.13
CA SER A 59 9.13 14.88 19.44
C SER A 59 9.99 14.99 18.17
N ALA A 60 10.65 16.12 17.94
CA ALA A 60 11.62 16.25 16.84
C ALA A 60 12.80 15.26 16.94
N SER A 61 13.02 14.66 18.11
CA SER A 61 14.03 13.62 18.35
C SER A 61 13.45 12.19 18.33
N ALA A 62 12.25 11.99 17.78
CA ALA A 62 11.62 10.69 17.68
C ALA A 62 12.47 9.71 16.84
N ASP A 63 12.43 8.43 17.20
CA ASP A 63 13.17 7.37 16.50
C ASP A 63 12.77 7.26 15.01
N VAL A 64 11.50 7.57 14.71
CA VAL A 64 10.95 7.59 13.35
C VAL A 64 10.27 8.92 13.10
N VAL A 65 10.56 9.52 11.94
CA VAL A 65 9.89 10.73 11.48
C VAL A 65 9.19 10.46 10.16
N ILE A 66 7.89 10.76 10.11
CA ILE A 66 7.05 10.64 8.92
C ILE A 66 6.83 12.05 8.37
N VAL A 67 7.33 12.32 7.17
CA VAL A 67 7.04 13.57 6.45
C VAL A 67 5.90 13.30 5.47
N GLU A 68 4.73 13.88 5.74
CA GLU A 68 3.55 13.81 4.90
C GLU A 68 3.43 15.09 4.05
N TYR A 69 3.34 14.89 2.74
CA TYR A 69 2.91 15.94 1.80
C TYR A 69 1.43 15.72 1.50
N SER A 70 0.59 16.71 1.81
CA SER A 70 -0.85 16.51 1.86
C SER A 70 -1.61 17.68 1.25
N ASP A 71 -2.76 17.37 0.66
CA ASP A 71 -3.68 18.31 0.00
C ASP A 71 -5.02 18.29 0.73
N THR A 72 -5.55 19.45 1.08
CA THR A 72 -6.75 19.63 1.90
C THR A 72 -8.04 19.14 1.24
N GLU A 73 -8.12 19.16 -0.09
CA GLU A 73 -9.29 18.68 -0.84
C GLU A 73 -9.15 17.21 -1.28
N CYS A 74 -7.96 16.62 -1.15
CA CYS A 74 -7.70 15.26 -1.61
C CYS A 74 -8.39 14.19 -0.73
N PRO A 75 -9.28 13.34 -1.30
CA PRO A 75 -9.98 12.31 -0.53
C PRO A 75 -9.04 11.22 0.02
N PHE A 76 -7.91 10.94 -0.65
CA PHE A 76 -6.92 9.99 -0.18
C PHE A 76 -6.09 10.55 0.98
N CYS A 77 -5.72 11.83 0.93
CA CYS A 77 -5.08 12.53 2.05
C CYS A 77 -5.99 12.52 3.28
N LYS A 78 -7.29 12.79 3.10
CA LYS A 78 -8.28 12.70 4.18
C LYS A 78 -8.37 11.29 4.79
N ALA A 79 -8.32 10.24 3.96
CA ALA A 79 -8.31 8.87 4.46
C ALA A 79 -7.02 8.56 5.22
N PHE A 80 -5.86 8.95 4.68
CA PHE A 80 -4.55 8.74 5.26
C PHE A 80 -4.36 9.49 6.59
N HIS A 81 -4.97 10.67 6.75
CA HIS A 81 -5.00 11.42 8.01
C HIS A 81 -5.47 10.56 9.20
N ASN A 82 -6.46 9.70 9.00
CA ASN A 82 -6.93 8.80 10.05
C ASN A 82 -5.89 7.72 10.39
N THR A 83 -5.16 7.22 9.39
CA THR A 83 -4.05 6.30 9.59
C THR A 83 -2.94 6.94 10.40
N LEU A 84 -2.53 8.17 10.09
CA LEU A 84 -1.50 8.86 10.88
C LEU A 84 -1.97 9.19 12.29
N LYS A 85 -3.23 9.57 12.49
CA LYS A 85 -3.79 9.68 13.84
C LYS A 85 -3.67 8.38 14.64
N GLN A 86 -3.96 7.24 14.00
CA GLN A 86 -3.81 5.93 14.64
C GLN A 86 -2.33 5.62 14.97
N VAL A 87 -1.40 5.92 14.06
CA VAL A 87 0.05 5.76 14.30
C VAL A 87 0.50 6.61 15.49
N MET A 88 0.13 7.89 15.51
CA MET A 88 0.49 8.80 16.59
C MET A 88 -0.12 8.37 17.93
N SER A 89 -1.34 7.82 17.92
CA SER A 89 -1.96 7.27 19.13
C SER A 89 -1.29 5.98 19.61
N THR A 90 -0.82 5.13 18.70
CA THR A 90 -0.24 3.81 19.04
C THR A 90 1.23 3.93 19.45
N TYR A 91 1.97 4.82 18.80
CA TYR A 91 3.43 4.95 18.93
C TYR A 91 3.87 6.34 19.43
N GLY A 92 2.96 7.08 20.06
CA GLY A 92 3.25 8.42 20.59
C GLY A 92 4.53 8.45 21.42
N GLY A 93 5.39 9.44 21.15
CA GLY A 93 6.72 9.58 21.77
C GLY A 93 7.87 8.86 21.04
N LYS A 94 7.58 7.90 20.15
CA LYS A 94 8.58 7.24 19.28
C LYS A 94 8.48 7.66 17.82
N VAL A 95 7.34 8.25 17.44
CA VAL A 95 7.08 8.75 16.09
C VAL A 95 6.83 10.25 16.16
N ALA A 96 7.39 10.98 15.21
CA ALA A 96 6.98 12.34 14.87
C ALA A 96 6.34 12.38 13.50
N TRP A 97 5.31 13.19 13.36
CA TRP A 97 4.64 13.45 12.12
C TRP A 97 4.86 14.90 11.73
N VAL A 98 5.48 15.08 10.57
CA VAL A 98 5.73 16.35 9.92
C VAL A 98 4.72 16.51 8.79
N TYR A 99 3.88 17.53 8.86
CA TYR A 99 2.89 17.84 7.82
C TYR A 99 3.39 18.99 6.93
N ARG A 100 3.36 18.80 5.61
CA ARG A 100 3.70 19.80 4.59
C ARG A 100 2.56 19.93 3.59
N HIS A 101 2.14 21.16 3.33
CA HIS A 101 1.15 21.41 2.29
C HIS A 101 1.71 21.07 0.91
N PHE A 102 0.93 20.32 0.13
CA PHE A 102 1.21 20.01 -1.27
C PHE A 102 -0.07 20.16 -2.11
N PRO A 103 -0.61 21.39 -2.23
CA PRO A 103 -1.86 21.63 -2.94
C PRO A 103 -1.68 21.40 -4.44
N ILE A 104 -2.44 20.45 -5.00
CA ILE A 104 -2.38 20.09 -6.41
C ILE A 104 -3.41 20.95 -7.15
N ALA A 105 -3.07 22.22 -7.41
CA ALA A 105 -3.99 23.22 -7.97
C ALA A 105 -4.73 22.76 -9.26
N GLN A 106 -4.09 21.89 -10.06
CA GLN A 106 -4.67 21.33 -11.28
C GLN A 106 -5.83 20.36 -11.03
N LEU A 107 -5.84 19.69 -9.87
CA LEU A 107 -6.89 18.76 -9.44
C LEU A 107 -7.85 19.43 -8.44
N HIS A 108 -7.31 20.28 -7.56
CA HIS A 108 -8.00 20.89 -6.43
C HIS A 108 -7.76 22.39 -6.41
N SER A 109 -8.66 23.13 -7.05
CA SER A 109 -8.47 24.57 -7.28
C SER A 109 -8.48 25.42 -6.00
N LYS A 110 -9.04 24.93 -4.89
CA LYS A 110 -9.11 25.68 -3.62
C LYS A 110 -7.98 25.28 -2.66
N ALA A 111 -7.40 24.10 -2.84
CA ALA A 111 -6.32 23.59 -2.01
C ALA A 111 -5.17 24.61 -1.76
N PRO A 112 -4.72 25.43 -2.72
CA PRO A 112 -3.69 26.44 -2.44
C PRO A 112 -4.13 27.50 -1.43
N ASN A 113 -5.35 28.03 -1.58
CA ASN A 113 -5.89 29.04 -0.67
C ASN A 113 -6.23 28.44 0.70
N GLU A 114 -6.68 27.18 0.72
CA GLU A 114 -6.95 26.45 1.96
C GLU A 114 -5.66 26.16 2.72
N ALA A 115 -4.60 25.75 2.02
CA ALA A 115 -3.28 25.56 2.61
C ALA A 115 -2.78 26.87 3.26
N GLU A 116 -2.83 27.99 2.53
CA GLU A 116 -2.43 29.30 3.06
C GLU A 116 -3.28 29.72 4.27
N ALA A 117 -4.59 29.43 4.27
CA ALA A 117 -5.47 29.78 5.37
C ALA A 117 -5.24 28.96 6.66
N THR A 118 -4.51 27.84 6.57
CA THR A 118 -4.21 26.95 7.70
C THR A 118 -2.81 27.12 8.29
N GLU A 119 -1.99 27.98 7.71
CA GLU A 119 -0.69 28.42 8.26
C GLU A 119 -0.87 29.47 9.37
#